data_AF-K2FHP6-F1
#
_entry.id   AF-K2FHP6-F1
#
_cell.length_a   1.000
_cell.length_b   1.000
_cell.length_c   1.000
_cell.angle_alpha   90.00
_cell.angle_beta   90.00
_cell.angle_gamma   90.00
#
_symmetry.space_group_name_H-M   'P 1'
#
loop_
_entity.id
_entity.type
_entity.pdbx_description
1 polymer ?
#
loop_
_entity_poly.entity_id
_entity_poly.type
_entity_poly.pdbx_seq_one_letter_code
_entity_poly.pdbx_strand_id
1 'polypeptide(L)'
;VQGIKEGRTIYGNLKKFVHYVFTSNASELLTVIFGVVLHIPSPIMAVQILAIDLATDVFPSFSLSLEPTEKGINKTFKNSNEPIVSWKGFKRILYLGIIMAIGAVGAFVWSMMRGGWNWGEFVDENNLLYIQSTTAAYAVLAMTQMANLLQSRSEKLTPFELGFFKNKFVIGSIFISLGILLAFMYLPFFQKYLHLSPIVWQDWLVVIITSLAVYFFESMRKKRGK
;
A
#
# COMPACT_ATOMS: atom_id res chain seq x y z
N VAL A 1 -14.73 -34.03 -2.01
CA VAL A 1 -15.48 -32.75 -2.00
C VAL A 1 -14.76 -31.64 -1.23
N GLN A 2 -14.20 -31.92 -0.05
CA GLN A 2 -13.47 -30.93 0.76
C GLN A 2 -12.22 -30.37 0.05
N GLY A 3 -11.40 -31.21 -0.58
CA GLY A 3 -10.22 -30.76 -1.33
C GLY A 3 -10.53 -29.77 -2.49
N ILE A 4 -11.67 -29.93 -3.17
CA ILE A 4 -12.11 -28.98 -4.22
C ILE A 4 -12.47 -27.62 -3.61
N LYS A 5 -13.12 -27.62 -2.43
CA LYS A 5 -13.47 -26.39 -1.71
C LYS A 5 -12.22 -25.66 -1.20
N GLU A 6 -11.24 -26.40 -0.68
CA GLU A 6 -9.95 -25.83 -0.26
C GLU A 6 -9.17 -25.27 -1.45
N GLY A 7 -9.06 -26.00 -2.56
CA GLY A 7 -8.40 -25.52 -3.78
C GLY A 7 -9.02 -24.23 -4.33
N ARG A 8 -10.36 -24.13 -4.34
CA ARG A 8 -11.08 -22.89 -4.71
C ARG A 8 -10.81 -21.74 -3.74
N THR A 9 -10.65 -22.04 -2.46
CA THR A 9 -10.31 -21.03 -1.43
C THR A 9 -8.90 -20.51 -1.66
N ILE A 10 -7.92 -21.40 -1.83
CA ILE A 10 -6.51 -21.04 -2.11
C ILE A 10 -6.42 -20.18 -3.37
N TYR A 11 -7.06 -20.59 -4.47
CA TYR A 11 -7.04 -19.79 -5.71
C TYR A 11 -7.72 -18.43 -5.54
N GLY A 12 -8.84 -18.37 -4.81
CA GLY A 12 -9.50 -17.09 -4.48
C GLY A 12 -8.60 -16.17 -3.65
N ASN A 13 -7.84 -16.73 -2.71
CA ASN A 13 -6.89 -15.98 -1.91
C ASN A 13 -5.66 -15.55 -2.72
N LEU A 14 -5.18 -16.38 -3.65
CA LEU A 14 -4.13 -16.00 -4.60
C LEU A 14 -4.55 -14.81 -5.47
N LYS A 15 -5.79 -14.75 -5.95
CA LYS A 15 -6.31 -13.58 -6.67
C LYS A 15 -6.21 -12.30 -5.82
N LYS A 16 -6.58 -12.37 -4.53
CA LYS A 16 -6.50 -11.24 -3.60
C LYS A 16 -5.05 -10.80 -3.34
N PHE A 17 -4.17 -11.77 -3.11
CA PHE A 17 -2.72 -11.55 -2.98
C PHE A 17 -2.16 -10.84 -4.21
N VAL A 18 -2.45 -11.35 -5.41
CA VAL A 18 -1.98 -10.77 -6.67
C VAL A 18 -2.49 -9.34 -6.84
N HIS A 19 -3.77 -9.09 -6.53
CA HIS A 19 -4.33 -7.75 -6.57
C HIS A 19 -3.66 -6.78 -5.58
N TYR A 20 -3.38 -7.25 -4.37
CA TYR A 20 -2.68 -6.46 -3.34
C TYR A 20 -1.28 -6.06 -3.83
N VAL A 21 -0.45 -7.04 -4.19
CA VAL A 21 0.93 -6.83 -4.62
C VAL A 21 0.99 -5.94 -5.86
N PHE A 22 0.20 -6.21 -6.90
CA PHE A 22 0.23 -5.34 -8.09
C PHE A 22 -0.23 -3.90 -7.81
N THR A 23 -1.14 -3.69 -6.86
CA THR A 23 -1.53 -2.33 -6.46
C THR A 23 -0.37 -1.62 -5.74
N SER A 24 0.35 -2.36 -4.89
CA SER A 24 1.56 -1.87 -4.20
C SER A 24 2.60 -1.40 -5.21
N ASN A 25 3.04 -2.31 -6.09
CA ASN A 25 4.05 -2.03 -7.11
C ASN A 25 3.61 -0.93 -8.07
N ALA A 26 2.32 -0.87 -8.42
CA ALA A 26 1.80 0.20 -9.26
C ALA A 26 1.95 1.57 -8.58
N SER A 27 1.67 1.67 -7.28
CA SER A 27 1.82 2.93 -6.55
C SER A 27 3.27 3.42 -6.47
N GLU A 28 4.22 2.52 -6.27
CA GLU A 28 5.65 2.84 -6.20
C GLU A 28 6.18 3.29 -7.56
N LEU A 29 5.88 2.52 -8.61
CA LEU A 29 6.25 2.86 -9.98
C LEU A 29 5.67 4.23 -10.37
N LEU A 30 4.39 4.46 -10.08
CA LEU A 30 3.74 5.74 -10.39
C LEU A 30 4.32 6.89 -9.56
N THR A 31 4.73 6.66 -8.32
CA THR A 31 5.41 7.67 -7.48
C THR A 31 6.71 8.12 -8.11
N VAL A 32 7.52 7.16 -8.59
CA VAL A 32 8.77 7.46 -9.31
C VAL A 32 8.49 8.19 -10.63
N ILE A 33 7.52 7.71 -11.42
CA ILE A 33 7.13 8.35 -12.69
C ILE A 33 6.66 9.79 -12.46
N PHE A 34 5.83 10.04 -11.45
CA PHE A 34 5.38 11.39 -11.12
C PHE A 34 6.53 12.28 -10.67
N GLY A 35 7.51 11.75 -9.94
CA GLY A 35 8.74 12.47 -9.63
C GLY A 35 9.44 12.99 -10.89
N VAL A 36 9.64 12.10 -11.87
CA VAL A 36 10.28 12.43 -13.15
C VAL A 36 9.44 13.44 -13.96
N VAL A 37 8.14 13.19 -14.12
CA VAL A 37 7.24 14.04 -14.92
C VAL A 37 7.12 15.46 -14.34
N LEU A 38 7.08 15.57 -13.00
CA LEU A 38 6.99 16.86 -12.32
C LEU A 38 8.35 17.57 -12.17
N HIS A 39 9.44 16.96 -12.67
CA HIS A 39 10.81 17.48 -12.55
C HIS A 39 11.19 17.81 -11.11
N ILE A 40 10.78 16.95 -10.17
CA ILE A 40 11.15 17.05 -8.75
C ILE A 40 12.22 16.01 -8.40
N PRO A 41 13.00 16.22 -7.33
CA PRO A 41 13.89 15.18 -6.82
C PRO A 41 13.12 13.88 -6.55
N SER A 42 13.78 12.72 -6.67
CA SER A 42 13.09 11.42 -6.56
C SER A 42 12.29 11.34 -5.25
N PRO A 43 10.96 11.19 -5.30
CA PRO A 43 10.12 11.23 -4.08
C PRO A 43 10.37 10.04 -3.14
N ILE A 44 10.93 8.96 -3.67
CA ILE A 44 11.29 7.76 -2.93
C ILE A 44 12.60 7.18 -3.49
N MET A 45 13.42 6.60 -2.61
CA MET A 45 14.66 5.94 -3.00
C MET A 45 14.44 4.43 -3.24
N ALA A 46 15.29 3.83 -4.07
CA ALA A 46 15.24 2.39 -4.34
C ALA A 46 15.36 1.54 -3.05
N VAL A 47 16.20 1.95 -2.10
CA VAL A 47 16.35 1.25 -0.81
C VAL A 47 15.08 1.32 0.04
N GLN A 48 14.31 2.41 -0.07
CA GLN A 48 13.05 2.57 0.64
C GLN A 48 11.96 1.70 0.01
N ILE A 49 11.92 1.59 -1.33
CA ILE A 49 11.03 0.62 -2.03
C ILE A 49 11.36 -0.81 -1.58
N LEU A 50 12.63 -1.19 -1.55
CA LEU A 50 13.04 -2.51 -1.06
C LEU A 50 12.63 -2.74 0.41
N ALA A 51 12.74 -1.72 1.26
CA ALA A 51 12.29 -1.79 2.64
C ALA A 51 10.78 -2.03 2.75
N ILE A 52 9.99 -1.45 1.84
CA ILE A 52 8.57 -1.72 1.75
C ILE A 52 8.31 -3.17 1.34
N ASP A 53 8.80 -3.56 0.16
CA ASP A 53 8.52 -4.85 -0.47
C ASP A 53 8.97 -6.04 0.39
N LEU A 54 10.16 -5.94 0.99
CA LEU A 54 10.80 -7.07 1.69
C LEU A 54 10.51 -7.11 3.19
N ALA A 55 10.22 -5.97 3.82
CA ALA A 55 10.01 -5.93 5.27
C ALA A 55 8.54 -5.70 5.62
N THR A 56 7.92 -4.63 5.11
CA THR A 56 6.56 -4.28 5.53
C THR A 56 5.50 -5.07 4.77
N ASP A 57 5.71 -5.46 3.51
CA ASP A 57 4.68 -6.08 2.66
C ASP A 57 4.64 -7.62 2.68
N VAL A 58 5.70 -8.27 3.15
CA VAL A 58 5.77 -9.74 3.23
C VAL A 58 4.68 -10.32 4.14
N PHE A 59 4.52 -9.80 5.36
CA PHE A 59 3.52 -10.30 6.30
C PHE A 59 2.07 -9.99 5.84
N PRO A 60 1.73 -8.76 5.42
CA PRO A 60 0.44 -8.42 4.81
C PRO A 60 0.06 -9.34 3.66
N SER A 61 0.93 -9.46 2.67
CA SER A 61 0.65 -10.24 1.47
C SER A 61 0.44 -11.71 1.83
N PHE A 62 1.30 -12.31 2.65
CA PHE A 62 1.13 -13.69 3.11
C PHE A 62 -0.17 -13.89 3.90
N SER A 63 -0.59 -12.91 4.72
CA SER A 63 -1.82 -13.01 5.50
C SER A 63 -3.10 -13.12 4.66
N LEU A 64 -3.10 -12.62 3.42
CA LEU A 64 -4.21 -12.77 2.47
C LEU A 64 -4.37 -14.22 1.99
N SER A 65 -3.27 -14.98 1.93
CA SER A 65 -3.31 -16.41 1.57
C SER A 65 -4.11 -17.25 2.59
N LEU A 66 -4.19 -16.77 3.83
CA LEU A 66 -4.85 -17.41 4.97
C LEU A 66 -6.29 -16.92 5.21
N GLU A 67 -6.89 -16.18 4.27
CA GLU A 67 -8.25 -15.70 4.43
C GLU A 67 -9.25 -16.89 4.40
N PRO A 68 -10.19 -16.96 5.36
CA PRO A 68 -11.18 -18.04 5.40
C PRO A 68 -12.12 -18.00 4.19
N THR A 69 -12.65 -19.17 3.83
CA THR A 69 -13.57 -19.32 2.69
C THR A 69 -14.71 -18.30 2.73
N GLU A 70 -14.85 -17.54 1.64
CA GLU A 70 -15.97 -16.61 1.46
C GLU A 70 -17.29 -17.35 1.22
N LYS A 71 -18.39 -16.84 1.79
CA LYS A 71 -19.73 -17.40 1.54
C LYS A 71 -20.04 -17.28 0.05
N GLY A 72 -20.39 -18.40 -0.59
CA GLY A 72 -20.74 -18.43 -2.01
C GLY A 72 -19.58 -18.70 -2.97
N ILE A 73 -18.38 -19.05 -2.48
CA ILE A 73 -17.21 -19.34 -3.33
C ILE A 73 -17.50 -20.35 -4.46
N ASN A 74 -18.36 -21.35 -4.19
CA ASN A 74 -18.74 -22.36 -5.16
C ASN A 74 -19.58 -21.82 -6.33
N LYS A 75 -20.29 -20.70 -6.16
CA LYS A 75 -21.04 -20.03 -7.22
C LYS A 75 -20.12 -19.16 -8.10
N THR A 76 -19.00 -18.70 -7.56
CA THR A 76 -18.05 -17.80 -8.23
C THR A 76 -17.18 -18.52 -9.27
N PHE A 77 -16.81 -19.77 -9.04
CA PHE A 77 -15.98 -20.58 -9.95
C PHE A 77 -16.79 -21.31 -11.04
N LYS A 78 -17.67 -20.59 -11.75
CA LYS A 78 -18.43 -21.17 -12.86
C LYS A 78 -17.62 -21.29 -14.16
N ASN A 79 -16.58 -20.47 -14.33
CA ASN A 79 -15.69 -20.48 -15.51
C ASN A 79 -14.23 -20.67 -15.09
N SER A 80 -13.57 -21.69 -15.66
CA SER A 80 -12.16 -22.03 -15.38
C SER A 80 -11.15 -21.15 -16.12
N ASN A 81 -11.58 -20.36 -17.12
CA ASN A 81 -10.72 -19.58 -18.00
C ASN A 81 -10.66 -18.08 -17.67
N GLU A 82 -11.13 -17.65 -16.49
CA GLU A 82 -10.99 -16.25 -16.11
C GLU A 82 -9.54 -15.96 -15.70
N PRO A 83 -8.90 -14.90 -16.26
CA PRO A 83 -7.56 -14.53 -15.85
C PRO A 83 -7.51 -14.18 -14.35
N ILE A 84 -6.35 -14.33 -13.74
CA ILE A 84 -6.13 -13.99 -12.33
C ILE A 84 -6.45 -12.50 -12.09
N VAL A 85 -6.00 -11.64 -13.00
CA VAL A 85 -6.31 -10.21 -13.04
C VAL A 85 -7.18 -9.93 -14.26
N SER A 86 -8.46 -9.62 -14.03
CA SER A 86 -9.36 -9.19 -15.09
C SER A 86 -9.08 -7.73 -15.50
N TRP A 87 -9.56 -7.28 -16.66
CA TRP A 87 -9.43 -5.87 -17.07
C TRP A 87 -10.04 -4.88 -16.07
N LYS A 88 -11.17 -5.24 -15.45
CA LYS A 88 -11.78 -4.45 -14.35
C LYS A 88 -10.84 -4.39 -13.14
N GLY A 89 -10.21 -5.52 -12.82
CA GLY A 89 -9.21 -5.64 -11.77
C GLY A 89 -7.95 -4.81 -12.05
N PHE A 90 -7.48 -4.78 -13.29
CA PHE A 90 -6.35 -3.96 -13.73
C PHE A 90 -6.64 -2.46 -13.59
N LYS A 91 -7.82 -2.00 -14.03
CA LYS A 91 -8.25 -0.61 -13.81
C LYS A 91 -8.26 -0.24 -12.33
N ARG A 92 -8.73 -1.14 -11.46
CA ARG A 92 -8.72 -0.93 -10.00
C ARG A 92 -7.30 -0.77 -9.46
N ILE A 93 -6.38 -1.65 -9.85
CA ILE A 93 -4.95 -1.56 -9.51
C ILE A 93 -4.40 -0.19 -9.89
N LEU A 94 -4.67 0.24 -11.13
CA LEU A 94 -4.18 1.53 -11.63
C LEU A 94 -4.77 2.73 -10.87
N TYR A 95 -6.09 2.76 -10.65
CA TYR A 95 -6.72 3.87 -9.91
C TYR A 95 -6.22 3.98 -8.47
N LEU A 96 -6.10 2.86 -7.76
CA LEU A 96 -5.56 2.85 -6.41
C LEU A 96 -4.09 3.26 -6.40
N GLY A 97 -3.29 2.73 -7.32
CA GLY A 97 -1.89 3.09 -7.48
C GLY A 97 -1.71 4.59 -7.69
N ILE A 98 -2.53 5.21 -8.54
CA ILE A 98 -2.51 6.68 -8.77
C ILE A 98 -2.84 7.43 -7.48
N ILE A 99 -3.88 7.04 -6.74
CA ILE A 99 -4.27 7.72 -5.49
C ILE A 99 -3.13 7.66 -4.46
N MET A 100 -2.54 6.48 -4.30
CA MET A 100 -1.41 6.26 -3.38
C MET A 100 -0.19 7.07 -3.81
N ALA A 101 0.14 7.06 -5.10
CA ALA A 101 1.27 7.80 -5.65
C ALA A 101 1.10 9.31 -5.53
N ILE A 102 -0.08 9.85 -5.82
CA ILE A 102 -0.39 11.28 -5.61
C ILE A 102 -0.23 11.63 -4.12
N GLY A 103 -0.68 10.76 -3.22
CA GLY A 103 -0.49 10.96 -1.79
C GLY A 103 0.97 10.98 -1.37
N ALA A 104 1.79 10.07 -1.90
CA ALA A 104 3.22 9.98 -1.58
C ALA A 104 4.00 11.18 -2.13
N VAL A 105 3.79 11.52 -3.41
CA VAL A 105 4.37 12.71 -4.04
C VAL A 105 3.89 13.99 -3.35
N GLY A 106 2.60 14.04 -3.00
CA GLY A 106 2.02 15.17 -2.25
C GLY A 106 2.67 15.36 -0.90
N ALA A 107 2.91 14.28 -0.13
CA ALA A 107 3.62 14.34 1.14
C ALA A 107 5.09 14.77 0.96
N PHE A 108 5.77 14.25 -0.07
CA PHE A 108 7.13 14.66 -0.40
C PHE A 108 7.21 16.16 -0.68
N VAL A 109 6.40 16.66 -1.62
CA VAL A 109 6.39 18.09 -2.01
C VAL A 109 5.98 18.97 -0.84
N TRP A 110 4.97 18.55 -0.07
CA TRP A 110 4.55 19.27 1.14
C TRP A 110 5.68 19.40 2.16
N SER A 111 6.40 18.32 2.43
CA SER A 111 7.56 18.33 3.34
C SER A 111 8.68 19.22 2.81
N MET A 112 9.02 19.11 1.52
CA MET A 112 10.07 19.93 0.88
C MET A 112 9.75 21.43 0.95
N MET A 113 8.54 21.82 0.54
CA MET A 113 8.12 23.23 0.55
C MET A 113 8.09 23.81 1.96
N ARG A 114 7.68 23.03 2.98
CA ARG A 114 7.73 23.47 4.37
C ARG A 114 9.15 23.64 4.89
N GLY A 115 10.11 22.89 4.35
CA GLY A 115 11.54 23.06 4.61
C GLY A 115 12.20 24.21 3.85
N GLY A 116 11.45 24.98 3.05
CA GLY A 116 11.95 26.14 2.30
C GLY A 116 12.49 25.83 0.91
N TRP A 117 12.28 24.62 0.39
CA TRP A 117 12.62 24.27 -1.00
C TRP A 117 11.67 24.93 -1.98
N ASN A 118 12.23 25.47 -3.08
CA ASN A 118 11.45 25.97 -4.21
C ASN A 118 11.53 25.02 -5.41
N TRP A 119 10.48 25.04 -6.23
CA TRP A 119 10.38 24.17 -7.40
C TRP A 119 11.55 24.38 -8.37
N GLY A 120 12.22 23.29 -8.71
CA GLY A 120 13.36 23.29 -9.65
C GLY A 120 14.73 23.46 -9.00
N GLU A 121 14.81 23.69 -7.69
CA GLU A 121 16.09 23.68 -6.98
C GLU A 121 16.64 22.25 -6.86
N PHE A 122 17.93 22.09 -7.14
CA PHE A 122 18.65 20.84 -6.92
C PHE A 122 18.86 20.64 -5.41
N VAL A 123 18.56 19.44 -4.92
CA VAL A 123 18.77 19.07 -3.52
C VAL A 123 19.63 17.83 -3.48
N ASP A 124 20.70 17.88 -2.68
CA ASP A 124 21.56 16.73 -2.41
C ASP A 124 20.78 15.63 -1.69
N GLU A 125 20.99 14.38 -2.11
CA GLU A 125 20.39 13.19 -1.51
C GLU A 125 20.77 13.01 -0.04
N ASN A 126 21.91 13.58 0.39
CA ASN A 126 22.35 13.56 1.79
C ASN A 126 21.77 14.70 2.63
N ASN A 127 21.01 15.61 2.03
CA ASN A 127 20.38 16.69 2.77
C ASN A 127 19.28 16.14 3.68
N LEU A 128 19.31 16.55 4.95
CA LEU A 128 18.30 16.14 5.94
C LEU A 128 16.88 16.45 5.47
N LEU A 129 16.65 17.57 4.77
CA LEU A 129 15.33 17.92 4.25
C LEU A 129 14.84 16.89 3.20
N TYR A 130 15.74 16.45 2.32
CA TYR A 130 15.41 15.44 1.32
C TYR A 130 15.12 14.09 1.96
N ILE A 131 15.95 13.67 2.93
CA ILE A 131 15.77 12.43 3.67
C ILE A 131 14.43 12.45 4.44
N GLN A 132 14.08 13.55 5.12
CA GLN A 132 12.80 13.69 5.81
C GLN A 132 11.62 13.62 4.83
N SER A 133 11.74 14.29 3.69
CA SER A 133 10.66 14.35 2.69
C SER A 133 10.44 13.00 1.98
N THR A 134 11.51 12.28 1.65
CA THR A 134 11.39 10.89 1.14
C THR A 134 10.86 9.95 2.21
N THR A 135 11.21 10.17 3.49
CA THR A 135 10.64 9.39 4.61
C THR A 135 9.13 9.64 4.76
N ALA A 136 8.66 10.87 4.52
CA ALA A 136 7.23 11.18 4.51
C ALA A 136 6.49 10.43 3.38
N ALA A 137 7.05 10.40 2.17
CA ALA A 137 6.51 9.62 1.06
C ALA A 137 6.51 8.11 1.35
N TYR A 138 7.61 7.59 1.89
CA TYR A 138 7.72 6.19 2.35
C TYR A 138 6.63 5.84 3.37
N ALA A 139 6.40 6.71 4.37
CA ALA A 139 5.35 6.50 5.36
C ALA A 139 3.94 6.50 4.74
N VAL A 140 3.67 7.35 3.74
CA VAL A 140 2.40 7.33 2.99
C VAL A 140 2.22 5.99 2.28
N LEU A 141 3.22 5.52 1.53
CA LEU A 141 3.10 4.26 0.79
C LEU A 141 2.89 3.08 1.73
N ALA A 142 3.70 2.94 2.77
CA ALA A 142 3.56 1.85 3.74
C ALA A 142 2.19 1.86 4.46
N MET A 143 1.69 3.03 4.88
CA MET A 143 0.41 3.12 5.58
C MET A 143 -0.78 2.91 4.64
N THR A 144 -0.70 3.41 3.40
CA THR A 144 -1.76 3.20 2.40
C THR A 144 -1.81 1.75 1.92
N GLN A 145 -0.69 1.03 1.91
CA GLN A 145 -0.66 -0.42 1.67
C GLN A 145 -1.41 -1.18 2.76
N MET A 146 -1.25 -0.83 4.04
CA MET A 146 -2.05 -1.44 5.13
C MET A 146 -3.55 -1.16 4.96
N ALA A 147 -3.93 0.03 4.48
CA ALA A 147 -5.32 0.31 4.12
C ALA A 147 -5.80 -0.52 2.92
N ASN A 148 -4.96 -0.66 1.89
CA ASN A 148 -5.22 -1.49 0.71
C ASN A 148 -5.34 -2.98 1.07
N LEU A 149 -4.57 -3.47 2.05
CA LEU A 149 -4.63 -4.84 2.56
C LEU A 149 -6.03 -5.17 3.06
N LEU A 150 -6.59 -4.31 3.94
CA LEU A 150 -7.94 -4.47 4.47
C LEU A 150 -8.98 -4.54 3.36
N GLN A 151 -8.80 -3.74 2.31
CA GLN A 151 -9.69 -3.72 1.16
C GLN A 151 -9.48 -4.86 0.17
N SER A 152 -8.30 -5.45 0.15
CA SER A 152 -7.98 -6.59 -0.73
C SER A 152 -8.50 -7.91 -0.18
N ARG A 153 -8.91 -7.97 1.10
CA ARG A 153 -9.51 -9.16 1.73
C ARG A 153 -10.77 -9.68 1.03
N SER A 154 -11.51 -8.83 0.32
CA SER A 154 -12.64 -9.23 -0.52
C SER A 154 -12.84 -8.23 -1.66
N GLU A 155 -13.20 -8.73 -2.84
CA GLU A 155 -13.48 -7.89 -4.01
C GLU A 155 -14.81 -7.13 -3.88
N LYS A 156 -15.80 -7.76 -3.24
CA LYS A 156 -17.19 -7.30 -3.16
C LYS A 156 -17.58 -6.76 -1.79
N LEU A 157 -17.12 -7.41 -0.73
CA LEU A 157 -17.53 -7.07 0.63
C LEU A 157 -16.63 -5.99 1.22
N THR A 158 -17.23 -5.08 1.98
CA THR A 158 -16.46 -4.10 2.76
C THR A 158 -15.82 -4.78 3.98
N PRO A 159 -14.74 -4.21 4.56
CA PRO A 159 -14.11 -4.77 5.75
C PRO A 159 -15.08 -4.91 6.93
N PHE A 160 -16.06 -4.01 7.05
CA PHE A 160 -17.14 -4.07 8.03
C PHE A 160 -18.06 -5.27 7.84
N GLU A 161 -18.46 -5.56 6.60
CA GLU A 161 -19.33 -6.69 6.27
C GLU A 161 -18.62 -8.04 6.37
N LEU A 162 -17.33 -8.06 6.04
CA LEU A 162 -16.49 -9.26 6.13
C LEU A 162 -16.11 -9.58 7.58
N GLY A 163 -16.02 -8.55 8.44
CA GLY A 163 -15.54 -8.60 9.80
C GLY A 163 -14.02 -8.43 9.88
N PHE A 164 -13.57 -7.38 10.60
CA PHE A 164 -12.15 -7.09 10.79
C PHE A 164 -11.39 -8.28 11.41
N PHE A 165 -11.92 -8.86 12.48
CA PHE A 165 -11.26 -9.92 13.26
C PHE A 165 -11.42 -11.34 12.69
N LYS A 166 -12.07 -11.49 11.53
CA LYS A 166 -12.29 -12.81 10.93
C LYS A 166 -10.96 -13.45 10.47
N ASN A 167 -10.02 -12.62 10.01
CA ASN A 167 -8.65 -13.04 9.71
C ASN A 167 -7.69 -12.35 10.69
N LYS A 168 -7.33 -13.06 11.77
CA LYS A 168 -6.41 -12.54 12.80
C LYS A 168 -5.00 -12.30 12.25
N PHE A 169 -4.59 -13.05 11.21
CA PHE A 169 -3.28 -12.88 10.59
C PHE A 169 -3.16 -11.55 9.86
N VAL A 170 -4.23 -11.05 9.23
CA VAL A 170 -4.24 -9.71 8.61
C VAL A 170 -4.08 -8.60 9.65
N ILE A 171 -4.73 -8.74 10.80
CA ILE A 171 -4.58 -7.75 11.88
C ILE A 171 -3.16 -7.81 12.47
N GLY A 172 -2.66 -9.02 12.74
CA GLY A 172 -1.30 -9.22 13.23
C GLY A 172 -0.25 -8.67 12.27
N SER A 173 -0.42 -8.88 10.96
CA SER A 173 0.51 -8.35 9.96
C SER A 173 0.49 -6.83 9.90
N ILE A 174 -0.66 -6.17 10.02
CA ILE A 174 -0.73 -4.70 10.11
C ILE A 174 0.06 -4.18 11.30
N PHE A 175 -0.07 -4.78 12.49
CA PHE A 175 0.68 -4.35 13.67
C PHE A 175 2.19 -4.61 13.52
N ILE A 176 2.57 -5.75 12.94
CA ILE A 176 3.98 -6.05 12.65
C ILE A 176 4.54 -5.03 11.65
N SER A 177 3.85 -4.78 10.54
CA SER A 177 4.28 -3.83 9.51
C SER A 177 4.35 -2.40 10.04
N LEU A 178 3.41 -2.00 10.92
CA LEU A 178 3.47 -0.72 11.61
C LEU A 178 4.67 -0.65 12.57
N GLY A 179 4.96 -1.73 13.29
CA GLY A 179 6.15 -1.83 14.14
C GLY A 179 7.45 -1.71 13.34
N ILE A 180 7.54 -2.39 12.19
CA ILE A 180 8.68 -2.30 11.27
C ILE A 180 8.82 -0.88 10.72
N LEU A 181 7.72 -0.27 10.26
CA LEU A 181 7.70 1.10 9.77
C LEU A 181 8.29 2.08 10.81
N LEU A 182 7.79 2.01 12.05
CA LEU A 182 8.28 2.86 13.14
C LEU A 182 9.73 2.53 13.51
N ALA A 183 10.12 1.26 13.54
CA ALA A 183 11.50 0.86 13.80
C ALA A 183 12.47 1.44 12.76
N PHE A 184 12.10 1.40 11.48
CA PHE A 184 12.91 1.92 10.38
C PHE A 184 13.05 3.44 10.44
N MET A 185 11.97 4.15 10.81
CA MET A 185 11.95 5.60 10.90
C MET A 185 12.65 6.17 12.14
N TYR A 186 12.65 5.46 13.28
CA TYR A 186 13.09 6.02 14.57
C TYR A 186 14.34 5.37 15.17
N LEU A 187 14.77 4.19 14.72
CA LEU A 187 16.00 3.58 15.23
C LEU A 187 17.23 4.00 14.39
N PRO A 188 18.29 4.54 15.02
CA PRO A 188 19.48 5.02 14.30
C PRO A 188 20.16 3.96 13.43
N PHE A 189 20.09 2.69 13.84
CA PHE A 189 20.63 1.57 13.07
C PHE A 189 20.01 1.50 11.67
N PHE A 190 18.68 1.54 11.57
CA PHE A 190 17.98 1.42 10.29
C PHE A 190 18.03 2.72 9.48
N GLN A 191 17.93 3.88 10.13
CA GLN A 191 18.02 5.19 9.49
C GLN A 191 19.27 5.33 8.62
N LYS A 192 20.43 4.84 9.12
CA LYS A 192 21.71 4.88 8.41
C LYS A 192 21.70 4.10 7.09
N TYR A 193 21.06 2.93 7.06
CA TYR A 193 21.08 2.05 5.87
C TYR A 193 19.93 2.31 4.91
N LEU A 194 18.77 2.73 5.44
CA LEU A 194 17.56 2.97 4.65
C LEU A 194 17.40 4.42 4.21
N HIS A 195 18.33 5.30 4.62
CA HIS A 195 18.24 6.74 4.42
C HIS A 195 16.87 7.28 4.85
N LEU A 196 16.55 7.04 6.12
CA LEU A 196 15.31 7.49 6.75
C LEU A 196 15.60 8.45 7.89
N SER A 197 14.65 9.34 8.17
CA SER A 197 14.70 10.26 9.30
C SER A 197 13.32 10.33 9.96
N PRO A 198 13.23 10.62 11.27
CA PRO A 198 11.96 10.95 11.90
C PRO A 198 11.28 12.10 11.13
N ILE A 199 9.97 11.96 10.92
CA ILE A 199 9.14 13.00 10.28
C ILE A 199 8.37 13.78 11.33
N VAL A 200 8.00 15.00 10.99
CA VAL A 200 7.22 15.85 11.91
C VAL A 200 5.73 15.52 11.86
N TRP A 201 4.99 15.96 12.87
CA TRP A 201 3.56 15.61 13.02
C TRP A 201 2.70 16.10 11.83
N GLN A 202 3.10 17.17 11.13
CA GLN A 202 2.38 17.65 9.95
C GLN A 202 2.48 16.67 8.77
N ASP A 203 3.59 15.94 8.63
CA ASP A 203 3.72 14.91 7.60
C ASP A 203 2.82 13.71 7.93
N TRP A 204 2.75 13.35 9.21
CA TRP A 204 1.81 12.34 9.70
C TRP A 204 0.35 12.67 9.38
N LEU A 205 -0.04 13.95 9.34
CA LEU A 205 -1.39 14.32 8.90
C LEU A 205 -1.63 13.93 7.45
N VAL A 206 -0.67 14.16 6.55
CA VAL A 206 -0.79 13.76 5.14
C VAL A 206 -0.86 12.24 5.03
N VAL A 207 -0.02 11.52 5.79
CA VAL A 207 -0.03 10.05 5.86
C VAL A 207 -1.42 9.52 6.27
N ILE A 208 -2.00 10.06 7.33
CA ILE A 208 -3.32 9.64 7.84
C ILE A 208 -4.41 9.99 6.83
N ILE A 209 -4.42 11.20 6.29
CA ILE A 209 -5.43 11.66 5.33
C ILE A 209 -5.41 10.78 4.07
N THR A 210 -4.25 10.53 3.49
CA THR A 210 -4.13 9.69 2.29
C THR A 210 -4.55 8.25 2.60
N SER A 211 -4.13 7.69 3.74
CA SER A 211 -4.50 6.33 4.14
C SER A 211 -6.02 6.18 4.29
N LEU A 212 -6.68 7.16 4.92
CA LEU A 212 -8.13 7.22 5.01
C LEU A 212 -8.79 7.40 3.65
N ALA A 213 -8.23 8.24 2.77
CA ALA A 213 -8.75 8.45 1.42
C ALA A 213 -8.76 7.13 0.61
N VAL A 214 -7.68 6.36 0.64
CA VAL A 214 -7.59 5.02 0.02
C VAL A 214 -8.64 4.08 0.62
N TYR A 215 -8.75 4.03 1.94
CA TYR A 215 -9.73 3.18 2.63
C TYR A 215 -11.18 3.52 2.27
N PHE A 216 -11.55 4.81 2.29
CA PHE A 216 -12.91 5.24 1.99
C PHE A 216 -13.25 5.13 0.51
N PHE A 217 -12.32 5.45 -0.38
CA PHE A 217 -12.50 5.31 -1.83
C PHE A 217 -12.89 3.88 -2.20
N GLU A 218 -12.16 2.89 -1.70
CA GLU A 218 -12.47 1.48 -1.96
C GLU A 218 -13.78 1.04 -1.28
N SER A 219 -14.05 1.52 -0.07
CA SER A 219 -15.32 1.23 0.61
C SER A 219 -16.53 1.76 -0.19
N MET A 220 -16.42 2.97 -0.74
CA MET A 220 -17.47 3.56 -1.58
C MET A 220 -17.64 2.82 -2.91
N ARG A 221 -16.54 2.45 -3.56
CA ARG A 221 -16.57 1.64 -4.80
C ARG A 221 -17.32 0.33 -4.58
N LYS A 222 -17.03 -0.37 -3.47
CA LYS A 222 -17.69 -1.63 -3.12
C LYS A 222 -19.18 -1.46 -2.82
N LYS A 223 -19.58 -0.37 -2.16
CA LYS A 223 -20.99 -0.06 -1.91
C LYS A 223 -21.76 0.24 -3.20
N ARG A 224 -21.15 0.99 -4.14
CA ARG A 224 -21.77 1.34 -5.44
C ARG A 224 -21.83 0.17 -6.44
N GLY A 225 -21.00 -0.84 -6.26
CA GLY A 225 -20.97 -2.04 -7.11
C GLY A 225 -21.87 -3.18 -6.64
N LYS A 226 -22.63 -2.98 -5.56
CA LYS A 226 -23.74 -3.84 -5.14
C LYS A 226 -25.02 -3.41 -5.85
#